data_AF-A0A7S1UX44-F1
#
_entry.id   AF-A0A7S1UX44-F1
#
_cell.length_a   1.000
_cell.length_b   1.000
_cell.length_c   1.000
_cell.angle_alpha   90.00
_cell.angle_beta   90.00
_cell.angle_gamma   90.00
#
_symmetry.space_group_name_H-M   'P 1'
#
loop_
_entity.id
_entity.type
_entity.pdbx_description
1 polymer ?
#
loop_
_entity_poly.entity_id
_entity_poly.type
_entity_poly.pdbx_seq_one_letter_code
_entity_poly.pdbx_strand_id
1 'polypeptide(L)'
;RVSEAQPHLISFSQVVPMVVNDPGSFFVIGAIQMFVTNVSYVRYDISNALQPNPLVTYQEPPEMLTVRQGIEWVVWVIIGVACWIILMLFIETYRQRNHQVMQLSQGRFLLVFLVAAFWATACCFLLNPKNDTYCRISAPMIIIPAQLVYAITIGRLWRINRVISPLLLNHYQQAQAMGAMSTSSSRRAGSTNGCQRAMRPVWRSLTKFFSCEFCCKRLQRSGKPRNIRRQVTAKQLATVVVMIMVPQIIIQILALILQPQSLETWFNEDRSVGRQTCSPWEDGMEHFWKRIEAYGLMMLIL
;
A
#
# COMPACT_ATOMS: atom_id res chain seq x y z
N ARG A 1 48.82 -47.18 -16.13
CA ARG A 1 47.67 -46.29 -15.86
C ARG A 1 46.47 -46.95 -16.51
N VAL A 2 45.70 -47.69 -15.72
CA VAL A 2 44.46 -48.35 -16.16
C VAL A 2 43.36 -47.31 -16.01
N SER A 3 42.78 -46.86 -17.12
CA SER A 3 41.62 -45.98 -17.11
C SER A 3 40.43 -46.75 -16.58
N GLU A 4 39.99 -46.39 -15.39
CA GLU A 4 38.80 -46.91 -14.72
C GLU A 4 37.57 -46.39 -15.49
N ALA A 5 36.94 -47.27 -16.27
CA ALA A 5 35.75 -46.94 -17.04
C ALA A 5 34.58 -46.69 -16.08
N GLN A 6 34.06 -45.46 -16.05
CA GLN A 6 32.87 -45.12 -15.28
C GLN A 6 31.68 -45.94 -15.81
N PRO A 7 30.99 -46.73 -14.95
CA PRO A 7 29.81 -47.47 -15.36
C PRO A 7 28.70 -46.48 -15.71
N HIS A 8 28.14 -46.61 -16.91
CA HIS A 8 26.94 -45.89 -17.31
C HIS A 8 25.78 -46.30 -16.38
N LEU A 9 25.39 -45.39 -15.48
CA LEU A 9 24.22 -45.53 -14.62
C LEU A 9 22.96 -45.51 -15.49
N ILE A 10 22.37 -46.68 -15.72
CA ILE A 10 21.05 -46.80 -16.33
C ILE A 10 20.01 -46.49 -15.24
N SER A 11 19.35 -45.35 -15.32
CA SER A 11 18.25 -45.01 -14.41
C SER A 11 16.92 -45.53 -14.98
N PHE A 12 16.23 -46.36 -14.19
CA PHE A 12 14.86 -46.77 -14.47
C PHE A 12 13.91 -46.01 -13.54
N SER A 13 12.93 -45.33 -14.12
CA SER A 13 11.86 -44.66 -13.38
C SER A 13 10.54 -45.37 -13.69
N GLN A 14 9.94 -46.00 -12.69
CA GLN A 14 8.63 -46.63 -12.79
C GLN A 14 7.69 -45.99 -11.79
N VAL A 15 6.57 -45.46 -12.28
CA VAL A 15 5.51 -44.88 -11.44
C VAL A 15 4.47 -45.96 -11.20
N VAL A 16 4.34 -46.41 -9.95
CA VAL A 16 3.29 -47.34 -9.54
C VAL A 16 2.14 -46.51 -8.97
N PRO A 17 0.94 -46.50 -9.60
CA PRO A 17 -0.20 -45.78 -9.03
C PRO A 17 -0.64 -46.47 -7.74
N MET A 18 -0.56 -45.77 -6.61
CA MET A 18 -1.15 -46.18 -5.35
C MET A 18 -2.43 -45.39 -5.12
N VAL A 19 -3.53 -46.08 -4.86
CA VAL A 19 -4.80 -45.47 -4.45
C VAL A 19 -4.93 -45.67 -2.95
N VAL A 20 -4.89 -44.57 -2.20
CA VAL A 20 -5.08 -44.54 -0.75
C VAL A 20 -6.34 -43.72 -0.49
N ASN A 21 -7.34 -44.33 0.15
CA ASN A 21 -8.64 -43.70 0.36
C ASN A 21 -8.77 -42.96 1.68
N ASP A 22 -7.92 -43.29 2.67
CA ASP A 22 -8.01 -42.74 4.02
C ASP A 22 -6.68 -42.07 4.42
N PRO A 23 -6.72 -40.90 5.08
CA PRO A 23 -5.51 -40.27 5.60
C PRO A 23 -4.89 -41.14 6.69
N GLY A 24 -3.56 -41.25 6.68
CA GLY A 24 -2.88 -42.11 7.63
C GLY A 24 -1.41 -42.36 7.33
N SER A 25 -0.81 -43.15 8.21
CA SER A 25 0.56 -43.60 8.10
C SER A 25 0.59 -45.01 7.53
N PHE A 26 1.19 -45.16 6.36
CA PHE A 26 1.25 -46.43 5.64
C PHE A 26 2.67 -46.96 5.61
N PHE A 27 2.81 -48.27 5.80
CA PHE A 27 4.07 -48.97 5.54
C PHE A 27 4.11 -49.38 4.07
N VAL A 28 5.14 -48.93 3.35
CA VAL A 28 5.34 -49.34 1.96
C VAL A 28 5.98 -50.72 1.95
N ILE A 29 5.19 -51.72 1.55
CA ILE A 29 5.68 -53.08 1.30
C ILE A 29 5.76 -53.26 -0.21
N GLY A 30 6.98 -53.42 -0.73
CA GLY A 30 7.21 -53.70 -2.13
C GLY A 30 8.61 -54.25 -2.35
N ALA A 31 8.76 -55.10 -3.37
CA ALA A 31 10.04 -55.67 -3.75
C ALA A 31 10.18 -55.62 -5.27
N ILE A 32 11.34 -55.19 -5.76
CA ILE A 32 11.71 -55.25 -7.16
C ILE A 32 12.66 -56.42 -7.33
N GLN A 33 12.30 -57.36 -8.19
CA GLN A 33 13.15 -58.50 -8.53
C GLN A 33 13.67 -58.33 -9.96
N MET A 34 15.00 -58.25 -10.10
CA MET A 34 15.67 -58.17 -11.39
C MET A 34 16.36 -59.50 -11.70
N PHE A 35 16.17 -60.00 -12.92
CA PHE A 35 16.81 -61.21 -13.41
C PHE A 35 18.03 -60.82 -14.26
N VAL A 36 19.24 -61.16 -13.81
CA VAL A 36 20.49 -60.78 -14.49
C VAL A 36 21.00 -61.92 -15.38
N THR A 37 20.76 -63.18 -15.00
CA THR A 37 21.03 -64.41 -15.81
C THR A 37 20.12 -65.55 -15.34
N ASN A 38 20.13 -66.71 -16.02
CA ASN A 38 19.27 -67.89 -15.74
C ASN A 38 19.36 -68.47 -14.31
N VAL A 39 20.30 -68.01 -13.47
CA VAL A 39 20.55 -68.58 -12.13
C VAL A 39 20.70 -67.52 -11.03
N SER A 40 20.72 -66.22 -11.34
CA SER A 40 20.87 -65.15 -10.35
C SER A 40 19.79 -64.07 -10.48
N TYR A 41 19.10 -63.82 -9.36
CA TYR A 41 18.18 -62.70 -9.20
C TYR A 41 18.67 -61.79 -8.09
N VAL A 42 18.48 -60.49 -8.28
CA VAL A 42 18.71 -59.48 -7.23
C VAL A 42 17.34 -58.95 -6.82
N ARG A 43 17.03 -59.08 -5.52
CA ARG A 43 15.80 -58.56 -4.92
C ARG A 43 16.12 -57.29 -4.13
N TYR A 44 15.43 -56.21 -4.46
CA TYR A 44 15.49 -54.94 -3.75
C TYR A 44 14.17 -54.71 -3.02
N ASP A 45 14.18 -54.81 -1.69
CA ASP A 45 13.02 -54.47 -0.88
C ASP A 45 12.93 -52.94 -0.71
N ILE A 46 11.83 -52.36 -1.17
CA ILE A 46 11.56 -50.91 -1.13
C ILE A 46 11.52 -50.42 0.32
N SER A 47 11.05 -51.25 1.25
CA SER A 47 11.04 -50.94 2.69
C SER A 47 12.42 -50.73 3.29
N ASN A 48 13.45 -51.44 2.79
CA ASN A 48 14.84 -51.24 3.24
C ASN A 48 15.43 -49.94 2.69
N ALA A 49 15.01 -49.51 1.50
CA ALA A 49 15.46 -48.26 0.90
C ALA A 49 14.89 -47.01 1.60
N LEU A 50 13.76 -47.15 2.31
CA LEU A 50 13.10 -46.08 3.06
C LEU A 50 13.63 -45.90 4.50
N GLN A 51 14.64 -46.68 4.93
CA GLN A 51 15.25 -46.49 6.24
C GLN A 51 16.01 -45.15 6.29
N PRO A 52 15.87 -44.35 7.36
CA PRO A 52 15.40 -44.73 8.70
C PRO A 52 13.88 -44.62 8.97
N ASN A 53 13.10 -43.98 8.10
CA ASN A 53 11.67 -43.72 8.33
C ASN A 53 10.81 -44.45 7.28
N PRO A 54 10.42 -45.72 7.51
CA PRO A 54 9.63 -46.52 6.57
C PRO A 54 8.17 -46.06 6.44
N LEU A 55 7.78 -45.03 7.19
CA LEU A 55 6.42 -44.54 7.28
C LEU A 55 6.17 -43.51 6.17
N VAL A 56 5.29 -43.85 5.23
CA VAL A 56 4.78 -42.89 4.25
C VAL A 56 3.45 -42.38 4.75
N THR A 57 3.41 -41.11 5.13
CA THR A 57 2.18 -40.43 5.52
C THR A 57 1.43 -40.00 4.27
N TYR A 58 0.23 -40.51 4.08
CA TYR A 58 -0.71 -39.97 3.10
C TYR A 58 -1.63 -38.97 3.82
N GLN A 59 -1.68 -37.78 3.27
CA GLN A 59 -2.57 -36.72 3.72
C GLN A 59 -3.55 -36.43 2.59
N GLU A 60 -4.84 -36.39 2.94
CA GLU A 60 -5.89 -36.02 1.97
C GLU A 60 -5.55 -34.64 1.38
N PRO A 61 -5.78 -34.42 0.07
CA PRO A 61 -5.57 -33.11 -0.52
C PRO A 61 -6.31 -32.05 0.30
N PRO A 62 -5.63 -30.98 0.72
CA PRO A 62 -6.23 -29.98 1.61
C PRO A 62 -7.46 -29.36 0.96
N GLU A 63 -8.54 -29.23 1.73
CA GLU A 63 -9.71 -28.51 1.28
C GLU A 63 -9.35 -27.02 1.20
N MET A 64 -9.35 -26.49 -0.02
CA MET A 64 -9.15 -25.07 -0.25
C MET A 64 -10.43 -24.34 0.13
N LEU A 65 -10.38 -23.57 1.22
CA LEU A 65 -11.46 -22.67 1.61
C LEU A 65 -11.57 -21.55 0.57
N THR A 66 -12.36 -21.82 -0.46
CA THR A 66 -12.79 -20.81 -1.39
C THR A 66 -13.90 -19.99 -0.73
N VAL A 67 -13.86 -18.67 -0.94
CA VAL A 67 -14.95 -17.81 -0.47
C VAL A 67 -16.24 -18.30 -1.11
N ARG A 68 -17.26 -18.57 -0.28
CA ARG A 68 -18.56 -19.05 -0.77
C ARG A 68 -19.07 -18.09 -1.83
N GLN A 69 -19.43 -18.62 -3.00
CA GLN A 69 -19.82 -17.80 -4.17
C GLN A 69 -20.87 -16.73 -3.83
N GLY A 70 -21.81 -17.03 -2.91
CA GLY A 70 -22.80 -16.05 -2.44
C GLY A 70 -22.19 -14.80 -1.80
N ILE A 71 -21.12 -14.94 -0.99
CA ILE A 71 -20.43 -13.80 -0.38
C ILE A 71 -19.69 -12.99 -1.46
N GLU A 72 -19.07 -13.67 -2.42
CA GLU A 72 -18.42 -13.00 -3.56
C GLU A 72 -19.44 -12.11 -4.30
N TRP A 73 -20.60 -12.65 -4.69
CA TRP A 73 -21.64 -11.86 -5.36
C TRP A 73 -22.09 -10.64 -4.56
N VAL A 74 -22.33 -10.80 -3.25
CA VAL A 74 -22.75 -9.69 -2.38
C VAL A 74 -21.71 -8.57 -2.36
N VAL A 75 -20.42 -8.90 -2.21
CA VAL A 75 -19.34 -7.90 -2.21
C VAL A 75 -19.26 -7.17 -3.55
N TRP A 76 -19.41 -7.88 -4.68
CA TRP A 76 -19.37 -7.28 -6.01
C TRP A 76 -20.54 -6.32 -6.24
N VAL A 77 -21.75 -6.67 -5.77
CA VAL A 77 -22.91 -5.78 -5.83
C VAL A 77 -22.68 -4.51 -5.00
N ILE A 78 -22.12 -4.63 -3.78
CA ILE A 78 -21.81 -3.49 -2.92
C ILE A 78 -20.81 -2.55 -3.59
N ILE A 79 -19.71 -3.09 -4.16
CA ILE A 79 -18.72 -2.31 -4.90
C ILE A 79 -19.37 -1.61 -6.09
N GLY A 80 -20.23 -2.31 -6.85
CA GLY A 80 -20.96 -1.74 -7.99
C GLY A 80 -21.85 -0.57 -7.60
N VAL A 81 -22.63 -0.71 -6.52
CA VAL A 81 -23.49 0.36 -5.99
C VAL A 81 -22.65 1.55 -5.52
N ALA A 82 -21.55 1.32 -4.80
CA ALA A 82 -20.67 2.38 -4.35
C ALA A 82 -20.05 3.15 -5.54
N CYS A 83 -19.53 2.44 -6.53
CA CYS A 83 -19.00 3.02 -7.76
C CYS A 83 -20.06 3.85 -8.52
N TRP A 84 -21.29 3.37 -8.59
CA TRP A 84 -22.40 4.09 -9.22
C TRP A 84 -22.74 5.40 -8.48
N ILE A 85 -22.80 5.38 -7.15
CA ILE A 85 -23.02 6.58 -6.33
C ILE A 85 -21.89 7.60 -6.55
N ILE A 86 -20.62 7.15 -6.55
CA ILE A 86 -19.47 8.03 -6.77
C ILE A 86 -19.51 8.65 -8.17
N LEU A 87 -19.90 7.89 -9.20
CA LEU A 87 -20.08 8.40 -10.56
C LEU A 87 -21.19 9.46 -10.65
N MET A 88 -22.33 9.23 -9.99
CA MET A 88 -23.40 10.22 -9.92
C MET A 88 -22.91 11.53 -9.27
N LEU A 89 -22.19 11.42 -8.14
CA LEU A 89 -21.59 12.58 -7.47
C LEU A 89 -20.56 13.28 -8.37
N PHE A 90 -19.78 12.52 -9.14
CA PHE A 90 -18.82 13.07 -10.10
C PHE A 90 -19.51 13.84 -11.22
N ILE A 91 -20.59 13.29 -11.79
CA ILE A 91 -21.37 13.94 -12.86
C ILE A 91 -22.00 15.24 -12.36
N GLU A 92 -22.66 15.23 -11.19
CA GLU A 92 -23.24 16.44 -10.60
C GLU A 92 -22.17 17.48 -10.28
N THR A 93 -21.03 17.06 -9.72
CA THR A 93 -19.89 17.94 -9.45
C THR A 93 -19.34 18.55 -10.75
N TYR A 94 -19.28 17.77 -11.83
CA TYR A 94 -18.81 18.24 -13.13
C TYR A 94 -19.78 19.26 -13.75
N ARG A 95 -21.08 18.94 -13.74
CA ARG A 95 -22.15 19.79 -14.29
C ARG A 95 -22.20 21.14 -13.59
N GLN A 96 -22.04 21.13 -12.26
CA GLN A 96 -22.23 22.31 -11.42
C GLN A 96 -20.93 23.07 -11.11
N ARG A 97 -19.84 22.77 -11.83
CA ARG A 97 -18.49 23.35 -11.64
C ARG A 97 -18.40 24.87 -11.74
N ASN A 98 -19.35 25.50 -12.43
CA ASN A 98 -19.35 26.95 -12.67
C ASN A 98 -20.09 27.75 -11.59
N HIS A 99 -20.85 27.10 -10.70
CA HIS A 99 -21.57 27.81 -9.63
C HIS A 99 -20.61 28.41 -8.61
N GLN A 100 -20.90 29.63 -8.14
CA GLN A 100 -20.07 30.37 -7.18
C GLN A 100 -19.77 29.56 -5.90
N VAL A 101 -20.75 28.79 -5.42
CA VAL A 101 -20.58 27.92 -4.24
C VAL A 101 -19.46 26.90 -4.44
N MET A 102 -19.35 26.32 -5.64
CA MET A 102 -18.34 25.31 -5.95
C MET A 102 -16.96 25.91 -6.30
N GLN A 103 -16.93 27.17 -6.73
CA GLN A 103 -15.67 27.90 -6.90
C GLN A 103 -14.97 28.14 -5.55
N LEU A 104 -15.75 28.36 -4.48
CA LEU A 104 -15.21 28.55 -3.13
C LEU A 104 -14.53 27.27 -2.60
N SER A 105 -15.09 26.11 -2.95
CA SER A 105 -14.56 24.80 -2.59
C SER A 105 -13.38 24.33 -3.47
N GLN A 106 -13.01 25.08 -4.52
CA GLN A 106 -12.02 24.66 -5.52
C GLN A 106 -12.42 23.37 -6.25
N GLY A 107 -13.57 23.38 -6.95
CA GLY A 107 -14.16 22.21 -7.62
C GLY A 107 -13.22 21.34 -8.46
N ARG A 108 -12.15 21.89 -9.05
CA ARG A 108 -11.15 21.09 -9.79
C ARG A 108 -10.46 20.03 -8.95
N PHE A 109 -10.14 20.31 -7.68
CA PHE A 109 -9.54 19.33 -6.78
C PHE A 109 -10.56 18.30 -6.29
N LEU A 110 -11.83 18.72 -6.15
CA LEU A 110 -12.92 17.81 -5.81
C LEU A 110 -13.16 16.79 -6.92
N LEU A 111 -13.05 17.19 -8.20
CA LEU A 111 -13.12 16.27 -9.33
C LEU A 111 -12.00 15.23 -9.29
N VAL A 112 -10.74 15.65 -9.08
CA VAL A 112 -9.60 14.71 -8.96
C VAL A 112 -9.79 13.77 -7.76
N PHE A 113 -10.29 14.28 -6.65
CA PHE A 113 -10.61 13.48 -5.47
C PHE A 113 -11.66 12.40 -5.77
N LEU A 114 -12.74 12.74 -6.48
CA LEU A 114 -13.79 11.78 -6.85
C LEU A 114 -13.28 10.73 -7.84
N VAL A 115 -12.43 11.10 -8.81
CA VAL A 115 -11.81 10.14 -9.74
C VAL A 115 -10.89 9.18 -8.98
N ALA A 116 -10.09 9.68 -8.04
CA ALA A 116 -9.23 8.84 -7.21
C ALA A 116 -10.06 7.90 -6.32
N ALA A 117 -11.12 8.40 -5.68
CA ALA A 117 -12.02 7.58 -4.87
C ALA A 117 -12.73 6.50 -5.70
N PHE A 118 -13.20 6.84 -6.91
CA PHE A 118 -13.78 5.90 -7.85
C PHE A 118 -12.76 4.82 -8.24
N TRP A 119 -11.53 5.21 -8.57
CA TRP A 119 -10.47 4.25 -8.92
C TRP A 119 -10.15 3.32 -7.75
N ALA A 120 -9.97 3.85 -6.54
CA ALA A 120 -9.71 3.04 -5.34
C ALA A 120 -10.83 2.03 -5.06
N THR A 121 -12.09 2.46 -5.14
CA THR A 121 -13.26 1.60 -4.90
C THR A 121 -13.44 0.56 -5.99
N ALA A 122 -13.22 0.92 -7.26
CA ALA A 122 -13.19 -0.04 -8.35
C ALA A 122 -12.12 -1.10 -8.10
N CYS A 123 -10.90 -0.71 -7.72
CA CYS A 123 -9.79 -1.63 -7.49
C CYS A 123 -9.98 -2.57 -6.28
N CYS A 124 -11.01 -2.37 -5.44
CA CYS A 124 -11.33 -3.31 -4.35
C CYS A 124 -11.65 -4.73 -4.85
N PHE A 125 -12.07 -4.92 -6.11
CA PHE A 125 -12.26 -6.29 -6.64
C PHE A 125 -10.94 -7.09 -6.67
N LEU A 126 -9.78 -6.43 -6.77
CA LEU A 126 -8.47 -7.09 -6.80
C LEU A 126 -8.10 -7.71 -5.43
N LEU A 127 -8.84 -7.40 -4.37
CA LEU A 127 -8.62 -7.99 -3.04
C LEU A 127 -9.02 -9.47 -2.97
N ASN A 128 -9.69 -10.01 -4.00
CA ASN A 128 -9.90 -11.45 -4.15
C ASN A 128 -8.76 -12.06 -4.99
N PRO A 129 -7.77 -12.72 -4.38
CA PRO A 129 -6.58 -13.17 -5.10
C PRO A 129 -6.90 -14.43 -5.91
N LYS A 130 -7.00 -14.29 -7.24
CA LYS A 130 -7.18 -15.44 -8.15
C LYS A 130 -5.88 -15.93 -8.76
N ASN A 131 -4.94 -15.00 -9.01
CA ASN A 131 -3.65 -15.26 -9.65
C ASN A 131 -2.55 -14.40 -8.99
N ASP A 132 -1.28 -14.76 -9.20
CA ASP A 132 -0.12 -13.96 -8.77
C ASP A 132 -0.19 -12.51 -9.26
N THR A 133 -0.70 -12.30 -10.47
CA THR A 133 -0.86 -10.97 -11.06
C THR A 133 -1.80 -10.09 -10.23
N TYR A 134 -2.86 -10.67 -9.63
CA TYR A 134 -3.78 -9.94 -8.76
C TYR A 134 -3.04 -9.46 -7.51
N CYS A 135 -2.23 -10.33 -6.90
CA CYS A 135 -1.43 -10.01 -5.73
C CYS A 135 -0.41 -8.89 -6.00
N ARG A 136 0.22 -8.88 -7.18
CA ARG A 136 1.20 -7.85 -7.54
C ARG A 136 0.56 -6.49 -7.85
N ILE A 137 -0.62 -6.48 -8.45
CA ILE A 137 -1.26 -5.25 -8.93
C ILE A 137 -2.22 -4.65 -7.89
N SER A 138 -2.80 -5.45 -7.00
CA SER A 138 -3.81 -5.01 -6.02
C SER A 138 -3.30 -3.87 -5.14
N ALA A 139 -2.10 -4.03 -4.55
CA ALA A 139 -1.52 -3.06 -3.63
C ALA A 139 -1.34 -1.66 -4.26
N PRO A 140 -0.61 -1.46 -5.37
CA PRO A 140 -0.43 -0.13 -5.95
C PRO A 140 -1.74 0.46 -6.46
N MET A 141 -2.61 -0.36 -7.04
CA MET A 141 -3.89 0.12 -7.58
C MET A 141 -4.83 0.65 -6.50
N ILE A 142 -4.75 0.13 -5.27
CA ILE A 142 -5.58 0.60 -4.14
C ILE A 142 -4.87 1.70 -3.34
N ILE A 143 -3.57 1.57 -3.09
CA ILE A 143 -2.85 2.49 -2.18
C ILE A 143 -2.56 3.85 -2.86
N ILE A 144 -2.14 3.88 -4.13
CA ILE A 144 -1.87 5.13 -4.86
C ILE A 144 -3.08 6.09 -4.84
N PRO A 145 -4.29 5.67 -5.25
CA PRO A 145 -5.44 6.58 -5.23
C PRO A 145 -5.86 6.94 -3.80
N ALA A 146 -5.76 6.02 -2.82
CA ALA A 146 -6.07 6.31 -1.43
C ALA A 146 -5.13 7.37 -0.84
N GLN A 147 -3.84 7.31 -1.17
CA GLN A 147 -2.87 8.34 -0.80
C GLN A 147 -3.15 9.67 -1.49
N LEU A 148 -3.61 9.65 -2.75
CA LEU A 148 -4.00 10.87 -3.46
C LEU A 148 -5.20 11.55 -2.77
N VAL A 149 -6.21 10.77 -2.39
CA VAL A 149 -7.35 11.22 -1.58
C VAL A 149 -6.84 11.87 -0.28
N TYR A 150 -5.93 11.21 0.44
CA TYR A 150 -5.34 11.70 1.69
C TYR A 150 -4.49 12.97 1.51
N ALA A 151 -3.66 13.04 0.46
CA ALA A 151 -2.84 14.22 0.17
C ALA A 151 -3.72 15.44 -0.17
N ILE A 152 -4.82 15.24 -0.89
CA ILE A 152 -5.78 16.31 -1.20
C ILE A 152 -6.49 16.79 0.07
N THR A 153 -6.92 15.89 0.97
CA THR A 153 -7.58 16.28 2.23
C THR A 153 -6.62 17.06 3.14
N ILE A 154 -5.38 16.60 3.32
CA ILE A 154 -4.35 17.34 4.06
C ILE A 154 -4.08 18.70 3.43
N GLY A 155 -3.90 18.76 2.11
CA GLY A 155 -3.63 20.02 1.42
C GLY A 155 -4.75 21.04 1.63
N ARG A 156 -6.02 20.58 1.63
CA ARG A 156 -7.17 21.44 1.94
C ARG A 156 -7.22 21.84 3.40
N LEU A 157 -6.94 20.93 4.34
CA LEU A 157 -6.89 21.24 5.77
C LEU A 157 -5.79 22.27 6.09
N TRP A 158 -4.61 22.11 5.49
CA TRP A 158 -3.51 23.06 5.60
C TRP A 158 -3.90 24.46 5.11
N ARG A 159 -4.61 24.54 3.96
CA ARG A 159 -5.13 25.81 3.44
C ARG A 159 -6.13 26.43 4.41
N ILE A 160 -7.07 25.65 4.96
CA ILE A 160 -8.07 26.13 5.92
C ILE A 160 -7.37 26.70 7.16
N ASN A 161 -6.42 25.96 7.73
CA ASN A 161 -5.67 26.40 8.91
C ASN A 161 -4.93 27.72 8.65
N ARG A 162 -4.24 27.84 7.51
CA ARG A 162 -3.51 29.05 7.12
C ARG A 162 -4.42 30.26 6.88
N VAL A 163 -5.64 30.05 6.39
CA VAL A 163 -6.61 31.14 6.14
C VAL A 163 -7.29 31.59 7.44
N ILE A 164 -7.56 30.67 8.36
CA ILE A 164 -8.25 30.97 9.63
C ILE A 164 -7.29 31.59 10.66
N SER A 165 -6.03 31.15 10.74
CA SER A 165 -5.05 31.66 11.70
C SER A 165 -4.92 33.20 11.75
N PRO A 166 -4.83 33.94 10.62
CA PRO A 166 -4.72 35.40 10.68
C PRO A 166 -6.02 36.09 11.12
N LEU A 167 -7.19 35.49 10.88
CA LEU A 167 -8.47 36.05 11.32
C LEU A 167 -8.60 35.96 12.84
N LEU A 168 -8.25 34.81 13.42
CA LEU A 168 -8.23 34.64 14.87
C LEU A 168 -7.21 35.58 15.51
N LEU A 169 -6.00 35.69 14.96
CA LEU A 169 -4.98 36.56 15.53
C LEU A 169 -5.41 38.04 15.58
N ASN A 170 -6.08 38.53 14.54
CA ASN A 170 -6.60 39.91 14.54
C ASN A 170 -7.70 40.11 15.58
N HIS A 171 -8.62 39.16 15.75
CA HIS A 171 -9.65 39.24 16.79
C HIS A 171 -9.04 39.20 18.20
N TYR A 172 -8.03 38.36 18.43
CA TYR A 172 -7.30 38.31 19.71
C TYR A 172 -6.55 39.62 19.98
N GLN A 173 -5.87 40.19 18.98
CA GLN A 173 -5.17 41.48 19.12
C GLN A 173 -6.15 42.63 19.40
N GLN A 174 -7.30 42.65 18.72
CA GLN A 174 -8.32 43.67 18.93
C GLN A 174 -8.97 43.55 20.32
N ALA A 175 -9.21 42.33 20.81
CA ALA A 175 -9.67 42.09 22.17
C ALA A 175 -8.63 42.56 23.22
N GLN A 176 -7.34 42.29 23.00
CA GLN A 176 -6.28 42.79 23.88
C GLN A 176 -6.13 44.32 23.85
N ALA A 177 -6.28 44.95 22.68
CA ALA A 177 -6.23 46.41 22.57
C ALA A 177 -7.38 47.09 23.33
N MET A 178 -8.58 46.49 23.33
CA MET A 178 -9.72 46.99 24.11
C MET A 178 -9.54 46.74 25.62
N GLY A 179 -8.91 45.63 26.04
CA GLY A 179 -8.61 45.36 27.45
C GLY A 179 -7.47 46.22 28.03
N ALA A 180 -6.44 46.52 27.23
CA ALA A 180 -5.25 47.27 27.65
C ALA A 180 -5.48 48.78 27.80
N MET A 181 -6.62 49.32 27.35
CA MET A 181 -6.96 50.74 27.50
C MET A 181 -7.34 51.13 28.95
N SER A 182 -7.41 50.16 29.88
CA SER A 182 -7.71 50.42 31.30
C SER A 182 -6.47 50.49 32.23
N THR A 183 -5.25 50.20 31.75
CA THR A 183 -4.04 50.28 32.59
C THR A 183 -2.86 50.83 31.82
N SER A 184 -2.78 52.16 31.76
CA SER A 184 -1.62 52.90 31.27
C SER A 184 -0.47 52.81 32.27
N SER A 185 0.55 52.00 31.97
CA SER A 185 1.92 52.21 32.46
C SER A 185 2.88 51.18 31.85
N SER A 186 3.66 51.63 30.85
CA SER A 186 5.07 51.28 30.64
C SER A 186 5.48 49.79 30.66
N ARG A 187 5.80 49.22 29.49
CA ARG A 187 7.14 48.63 29.21
C ARG A 187 7.26 47.95 27.83
N ARG A 188 8.32 48.38 27.13
CA ARG A 188 9.28 47.67 26.25
C ARG A 188 8.76 46.58 25.30
N ALA A 189 8.86 46.92 24.02
CA ALA A 189 8.91 46.04 22.86
C ALA A 189 9.83 44.82 23.05
N GLY A 190 9.23 43.65 23.27
CA GLY A 190 9.89 42.35 23.25
C GLY A 190 9.68 41.67 21.90
N SER A 191 10.77 41.47 21.16
CA SER A 191 10.85 40.82 19.85
C SER A 191 10.44 39.33 19.91
N THR A 192 9.23 39.01 19.47
CA THR A 192 8.66 37.65 19.47
C THR A 192 9.00 36.82 18.21
N ASN A 193 10.27 36.84 17.76
CA ASN A 193 10.72 36.11 16.56
C ASN A 193 11.31 34.70 16.84
N GLY A 194 11.09 34.13 18.03
CA GLY A 194 11.79 32.91 18.49
C GLY A 194 11.26 31.58 17.93
N CYS A 195 9.94 31.43 17.75
CA CYS A 195 9.34 30.09 17.57
C CYS A 195 9.30 29.60 16.10
N GLN A 196 9.63 30.44 15.12
CA GLN A 196 9.66 30.04 13.68
C GLN A 196 11.02 29.49 13.21
N ARG A 197 12.02 29.35 14.08
CA ARG A 197 13.38 28.89 13.69
C ARG A 197 13.53 27.37 13.65
N ALA A 198 12.74 26.60 14.39
CA ALA A 198 12.93 25.15 14.51
C ALA A 198 12.57 24.37 13.22
N MET A 199 11.68 24.89 12.38
CA MET A 199 11.16 24.16 11.20
C MET A 199 11.90 24.48 9.88
N ARG A 200 12.89 25.39 9.89
CA ARG A 200 13.61 25.80 8.67
C ARG A 200 14.63 24.81 8.08
N PRO A 201 15.38 23.98 8.84
CA PRO A 201 16.47 23.21 8.26
C PRO A 201 15.94 22.07 7.37
N VAL A 202 14.80 21.48 7.73
CA VAL A 202 14.27 20.34 6.98
C VAL A 202 13.53 20.79 5.72
N TRP A 203 12.82 21.92 5.80
CA TRP A 203 12.23 22.54 4.62
C TRP A 203 13.31 22.97 3.61
N ARG A 204 14.53 23.33 4.06
CA ARG A 204 15.69 23.60 3.18
C ARG A 204 16.25 22.36 2.49
N SER A 205 16.24 21.18 3.11
CA SER A 205 16.67 19.94 2.45
C SER A 205 15.65 19.45 1.42
N LEU A 206 14.35 19.50 1.76
CA LEU A 206 13.28 19.13 0.84
C LEU A 206 13.18 20.10 -0.35
N THR A 207 13.39 21.40 -0.13
CA THR A 207 13.43 22.39 -1.21
C THR A 207 14.67 22.27 -2.10
N LYS A 208 15.77 21.63 -1.66
CA LYS A 208 16.92 21.35 -2.54
C LYS A 208 16.65 20.20 -3.52
N PHE A 209 15.93 19.16 -3.09
CA PHE A 209 15.54 18.06 -3.99
C PHE A 209 14.47 18.48 -5.02
N PHE A 210 13.56 19.38 -4.62
CA PHE A 210 12.56 19.98 -5.51
C PHE A 210 12.93 21.41 -5.96
N SER A 211 14.22 21.77 -5.92
CA SER A 211 14.75 23.02 -6.50
C SER A 211 14.71 22.96 -8.03
N CYS A 212 13.51 22.83 -8.59
CA CYS A 212 13.24 23.46 -9.86
C CYS A 212 13.28 24.97 -9.57
N GLU A 213 14.27 25.64 -10.15
CA GLU A 213 14.49 27.08 -10.13
C GLU A 213 13.28 27.93 -10.58
N PHE A 214 12.14 27.33 -10.92
CA PHE A 214 11.07 27.96 -11.67
C PHE A 214 10.00 28.72 -10.87
N CYS A 215 9.85 28.55 -9.54
CA CYS A 215 8.66 29.12 -8.86
C CYS A 215 8.90 30.27 -7.86
N CYS A 216 10.04 30.35 -7.18
CA CYS A 216 10.18 31.30 -6.05
C CYS A 216 10.96 32.59 -6.34
N LYS A 217 11.78 32.67 -7.40
CA LYS A 217 12.60 33.87 -7.64
C LYS A 217 11.86 35.07 -8.26
N ARG A 218 10.62 34.93 -8.79
CA ARG A 218 9.95 36.01 -9.56
C ARG A 218 8.80 36.75 -8.87
N LEU A 219 8.49 36.47 -7.60
CA LEU A 219 7.28 37.02 -6.93
C LEU A 219 7.54 38.05 -5.83
N GLN A 220 8.79 38.47 -5.60
CA GLN A 220 9.15 39.37 -4.50
C GLN A 220 9.48 40.82 -4.87
N ARG A 221 9.38 41.22 -6.15
CA ARG A 221 9.57 42.62 -6.58
C ARG A 221 8.30 43.22 -7.16
N SER A 222 7.36 43.64 -6.32
CA SER A 222 6.45 44.75 -6.65
C SER A 222 5.71 45.21 -5.39
N GLY A 223 6.18 46.33 -4.84
CA GLY A 223 5.60 47.00 -3.67
C GLY A 223 4.29 47.70 -4.02
N LYS A 224 3.18 46.96 -4.05
CA LYS A 224 1.83 47.53 -4.00
C LYS A 224 1.04 46.86 -2.86
N PRO A 225 0.49 47.61 -1.90
CA PRO A 225 -0.37 47.06 -0.86
C PRO A 225 -1.62 46.49 -1.53
N ARG A 226 -1.66 45.17 -1.68
CA ARG A 226 -2.75 44.43 -2.30
C ARG A 226 -3.73 43.96 -1.23
N ASN A 227 -5.01 44.22 -1.48
CA ASN A 227 -6.18 43.78 -0.72
C ASN A 227 -6.00 42.42 -0.01
N ILE A 228 -6.34 42.41 1.27
CA ILE A 228 -6.09 41.40 2.31
C ILE A 228 -6.63 39.98 2.00
N ARG A 229 -7.45 39.79 0.95
CA ARG A 229 -7.88 38.46 0.50
C ARG A 229 -7.03 37.94 -0.66
N ARG A 230 -5.77 37.64 -0.41
CA ARG A 230 -4.95 36.89 -1.37
C ARG A 230 -5.42 35.44 -1.38
N GLN A 231 -6.32 35.09 -2.30
CA GLN A 231 -6.74 33.71 -2.49
C GLN A 231 -5.51 32.83 -2.78
N VAL A 232 -5.33 31.78 -1.98
CA VAL A 232 -4.30 30.75 -2.21
C VAL A 232 -4.53 30.16 -3.60
N THR A 233 -3.55 30.34 -4.48
CA THR A 233 -3.64 29.92 -5.88
C THR A 233 -3.72 28.39 -5.96
N ALA A 234 -4.57 27.85 -6.84
CA ALA A 234 -4.68 26.41 -7.09
C ALA A 234 -3.32 25.72 -7.33
N LYS A 235 -2.38 26.43 -7.97
CA LYS A 235 -1.01 25.94 -8.18
C LYS A 235 -0.28 25.58 -6.88
N GLN A 236 -0.46 26.37 -5.82
CA GLN A 236 0.20 26.10 -4.53
C GLN A 236 -0.31 24.81 -3.89
N LEU A 237 -1.63 24.56 -3.96
CA LEU A 237 -2.21 23.31 -3.48
C LEU A 237 -1.72 22.12 -4.29
N ALA A 238 -1.67 22.24 -5.62
CA ALA A 238 -1.14 21.19 -6.49
C ALA A 238 0.33 20.88 -6.17
N THR A 239 1.17 21.89 -5.92
CA THR A 239 2.56 21.69 -5.51
C THR A 239 2.67 20.92 -4.20
N VAL A 240 1.84 21.25 -3.19
CA VAL A 240 1.82 20.52 -1.91
C VAL A 240 1.42 19.07 -2.10
N VAL A 241 0.36 18.81 -2.87
CA VAL A 241 -0.11 17.45 -3.16
C VAL A 241 0.98 16.65 -3.88
N VAL A 242 1.62 17.22 -4.92
CA VAL A 242 2.71 16.57 -5.66
C VAL A 242 3.91 16.29 -4.74
N MET A 243 4.28 17.24 -3.88
CA MET A 243 5.38 17.09 -2.93
C MET A 243 5.14 15.93 -1.94
N ILE A 244 3.89 15.68 -1.54
CA ILE A 244 3.51 14.56 -0.67
C ILE A 244 3.44 13.25 -1.47
N MET A 245 2.87 13.28 -2.69
CA MET A 245 2.60 12.08 -3.50
C MET A 245 3.85 11.48 -4.15
N VAL A 246 4.75 12.31 -4.69
CA VAL A 246 5.93 11.82 -5.43
C VAL A 246 6.81 10.86 -4.61
N PRO A 247 7.24 11.18 -3.38
CA PRO A 247 8.06 10.24 -2.61
C PRO A 247 7.32 8.93 -2.32
N GLN A 248 6.00 8.99 -2.08
CA GLN A 248 5.18 7.81 -1.83
C GLN A 248 5.09 6.89 -3.06
N ILE A 249 4.88 7.46 -4.25
CA ILE A 249 4.84 6.70 -5.51
C ILE A 249 6.20 6.05 -5.77
N ILE A 250 7.31 6.76 -5.54
CA ILE A 250 8.67 6.22 -5.71
C ILE A 250 8.88 5.01 -4.78
N ILE A 251 8.53 5.15 -3.50
CA ILE A 251 8.67 4.06 -2.52
C ILE A 251 7.84 2.84 -2.93
N GLN A 252 6.61 3.04 -3.41
CA GLN A 252 5.75 1.95 -3.86
C GLN A 252 6.26 1.24 -5.11
N ILE A 253 6.76 1.99 -6.10
CA ILE A 253 7.37 1.39 -7.30
C ILE A 253 8.60 0.56 -6.91
N LEU A 254 9.44 1.10 -6.01
CA LEU A 254 10.59 0.36 -5.49
C LEU A 254 10.17 -0.90 -4.72
N ALA A 255 9.14 -0.82 -3.88
CA ALA A 255 8.60 -1.97 -3.16
C ALA A 255 8.11 -3.07 -4.12
N LEU A 256 7.40 -2.70 -5.19
CA LEU A 256 6.95 -3.66 -6.21
C LEU A 256 8.10 -4.38 -6.92
N ILE A 257 9.19 -3.66 -7.21
CA ILE A 257 10.36 -4.22 -7.91
C ILE A 257 11.16 -5.13 -6.98
N LEU A 258 11.39 -4.68 -5.74
CA LEU A 258 12.24 -5.38 -4.77
C LEU A 258 11.55 -6.61 -4.17
N GLN A 259 10.22 -6.62 -4.11
CA GLN A 259 9.44 -7.65 -3.41
C GLN A 259 8.25 -8.12 -4.24
N PRO A 260 8.49 -8.99 -5.23
CA PRO A 260 7.41 -9.58 -6.00
C PRO A 260 6.50 -10.41 -5.09
N GLN A 261 5.21 -10.07 -5.07
CA GLN A 261 4.20 -10.82 -4.35
C GLN A 261 3.84 -12.09 -5.15
N SER A 262 3.65 -13.21 -4.44
CA SER A 262 3.19 -14.50 -4.98
C SER A 262 1.97 -14.97 -4.19
N LEU A 263 1.12 -15.76 -4.85
CA LEU A 263 0.02 -16.44 -4.20
C LEU A 263 0.58 -17.59 -3.38
N GLU A 264 0.31 -17.58 -2.08
CA GLU A 264 0.69 -18.65 -1.16
C GLU A 264 -0.55 -19.27 -0.52
N THR A 265 -0.47 -20.57 -0.28
CA THR A 265 -1.52 -21.34 0.36
C THR A 265 -1.12 -21.57 1.81
N TRP A 266 -1.77 -20.84 2.70
CA TRP A 266 -1.60 -21.01 4.14
C TRP A 266 -2.42 -22.20 4.61
N PHE A 267 -1.73 -23.18 5.17
CA PHE A 267 -2.35 -24.38 5.70
C PHE A 267 -2.51 -24.25 7.22
N ASN A 268 -3.59 -24.83 7.75
CA ASN A 268 -3.76 -25.01 9.20
C ASN A 268 -2.65 -25.93 9.76
N GLU A 269 -2.49 -26.01 11.09
CA GLU A 269 -1.50 -26.88 11.75
C GLU A 269 -1.58 -28.34 11.28
N ASP A 270 -2.81 -28.84 11.12
CA ASP A 270 -3.08 -30.20 10.65
C ASP A 270 -2.97 -30.36 9.12
N ARG A 271 -2.65 -29.29 8.38
CA ARG A 271 -2.65 -29.20 6.91
C ARG A 271 -3.92 -29.69 6.19
N SER A 272 -5.02 -29.86 6.90
CA SER A 272 -6.31 -30.30 6.35
C SER A 272 -7.02 -29.20 5.56
N VAL A 273 -6.81 -27.94 5.96
CA VAL A 273 -7.52 -26.78 5.43
C VAL A 273 -6.50 -25.77 4.91
N GLY A 274 -6.68 -25.34 3.67
CA GLY A 274 -5.86 -24.34 3.00
C GLY A 274 -6.62 -23.04 2.75
N ARG A 275 -5.95 -21.90 2.93
CA ARG A 275 -6.45 -20.58 2.50
C ARG A 275 -5.44 -19.94 1.56
N GLN A 276 -5.93 -19.52 0.39
CA GLN A 276 -5.13 -18.71 -0.52
C GLN A 276 -5.04 -17.28 0.01
N THR A 277 -3.82 -16.82 0.21
CA THR A 277 -3.50 -15.44 0.55
C THR A 277 -2.41 -14.97 -0.41
N CYS A 278 -2.39 -13.68 -0.72
CA CYS A 278 -1.15 -13.12 -1.25
C CYS A 278 -0.14 -13.20 -0.11
N SER A 279 1.05 -13.77 -0.38
CA SER A 279 2.05 -14.08 0.64
C SER A 279 2.11 -12.96 1.66
N PRO A 280 1.59 -13.19 2.88
CA PRO A 280 1.55 -12.16 3.88
C PRO A 280 3.00 -11.82 4.13
N TRP A 281 3.30 -10.55 3.98
CA TRP A 281 4.57 -9.99 4.36
C TRP A 281 4.65 -10.00 5.90
N GLU A 282 4.45 -11.13 6.57
CA GLU A 282 4.19 -11.17 8.02
C GLU A 282 5.42 -10.68 8.80
N ASP A 283 6.63 -10.98 8.31
CA ASP A 283 7.88 -10.47 8.87
C ASP A 283 8.26 -9.06 8.45
N GLY A 284 7.46 -8.40 7.60
CA GLY A 284 7.81 -7.02 7.30
C GLY A 284 6.77 -6.08 6.74
N MET A 285 5.50 -6.42 6.76
CA MET A 285 4.42 -5.45 6.80
C MET A 285 4.41 -4.79 8.17
N GLU A 286 4.74 -5.51 9.24
CA GLU A 286 4.97 -4.89 10.55
C GLU A 286 6.21 -3.99 10.52
N HIS A 287 7.31 -4.42 9.88
CA HIS A 287 8.47 -3.55 9.66
C HIS A 287 8.21 -2.42 8.64
N PHE A 288 7.37 -2.63 7.64
CA PHE A 288 7.05 -1.65 6.60
C PHE A 288 6.05 -0.64 7.10
N TRP A 289 5.02 -1.04 7.86
CA TRP A 289 4.15 -0.14 8.61
C TRP A 289 4.90 0.54 9.74
N LYS A 290 5.79 -0.12 10.50
CA LYS A 290 6.69 0.59 11.43
C LYS A 290 7.62 1.55 10.71
N ARG A 291 8.08 1.24 9.49
CA ARG A 291 8.85 2.18 8.66
C ARG A 291 7.96 3.29 8.10
N ILE A 292 6.74 3.02 7.65
CA ILE A 292 5.79 4.03 7.15
C ILE A 292 5.27 4.89 8.29
N GLU A 293 5.07 4.36 9.48
CA GLU A 293 4.79 5.13 10.68
C GLU A 293 6.04 5.91 11.06
N ALA A 294 7.23 5.32 11.06
CA ALA A 294 8.45 6.09 11.31
C ALA A 294 8.65 7.22 10.28
N TYR A 295 8.47 6.96 8.99
CA TYR A 295 8.63 7.92 7.89
C TYR A 295 7.43 8.87 7.77
N GLY A 296 6.24 8.40 8.10
CA GLY A 296 4.98 9.14 8.06
C GLY A 296 4.86 10.06 9.25
N LEU A 297 5.19 9.60 10.45
CA LEU A 297 5.34 10.41 11.66
C LEU A 297 6.51 11.38 11.49
N MET A 298 7.62 10.96 10.86
CA MET A 298 8.69 11.90 10.47
C MET A 298 8.18 12.93 9.45
N MET A 299 7.39 12.56 8.44
CA MET A 299 6.77 13.51 7.49
C MET A 299 5.66 14.38 8.10
N LEU A 300 5.04 13.96 9.20
CA LEU A 300 3.97 14.68 9.92
C LEU A 300 4.55 15.60 11.01
N ILE A 301 5.75 15.28 11.51
CA ILE A 301 6.58 16.12 12.38
C ILE A 301 7.35 17.18 11.54
N LEU A 302 7.50 16.98 10.24
CA LEU A 302 8.16 17.89 9.29
C LEU A 302 7.24 18.90 8.61
#